data_AF-A0A927XGT1-F1
#
_entry.id   AF-A0A927XGT1-F1
#
_cell.length_a   1.000
_cell.length_b   1.000
_cell.length_c   1.000
_cell.angle_alpha   90.00
_cell.angle_beta   90.00
_cell.angle_gamma   90.00
#
_symmetry.space_group_name_H-M   'P 1'
#
loop_
_entity.id
_entity.type
_entity.pdbx_description
1 polymer ?
#
loop_
_entity_poly.entity_id
_entity_poly.type
_entity_poly.pdbx_seq_one_letter_code
_entity_poly.pdbx_strand_id
1 'polypeptide(L)'
;MMSFLIKRNDDEQNIVDIKDSSLGYDFKPNIKSCDIRVNKITLYNSSMIDIILSKKIEKAFERLVSITYDILTTDDEESSSDASIALDEVAKLRAVILNKYQKFLKKEKEEEYIKKLRFLENELRSKIVIHNVYKGLIEQEEFTEERGHSR
;
A
#
# COMPACT_ATOMS: atom_id res chain seq x y z
N MET A 1 -28.22 10.18 31.71
CA MET A 1 -28.05 8.73 31.98
C MET A 1 -27.69 8.07 30.66
N MET A 2 -26.58 7.35 30.57
CA MET A 2 -26.24 6.55 29.38
C MET A 2 -26.89 5.17 29.50
N SER A 3 -27.67 4.78 28.49
CA SER A 3 -28.30 3.48 28.39
C SER A 3 -27.46 2.57 27.50
N PHE A 4 -27.10 1.38 27.97
CA PHE A 4 -26.40 0.36 27.18
C PHE A 4 -27.34 -0.82 26.92
N LEU A 5 -27.36 -1.30 25.67
CA LEU A 5 -28.08 -2.51 25.29
C LEU A 5 -27.10 -3.69 25.32
N ILE A 6 -27.24 -4.57 26.31
CA ILE A 6 -26.44 -5.79 26.42
C ILE A 6 -27.24 -6.90 25.76
N LYS A 7 -26.76 -7.40 24.60
CA LYS A 7 -27.32 -8.58 23.95
C LYS A 7 -26.36 -9.75 24.13
N ARG A 8 -26.81 -10.79 24.83
CA ARG A 8 -26.06 -12.01 25.09
C ARG A 8 -26.03 -12.87 23.84
N ASN A 9 -24.84 -13.35 23.45
CA ASN A 9 -24.64 -14.35 22.41
C ASN A 9 -24.07 -15.60 23.10
N ASP A 10 -24.69 -16.77 22.93
CA ASP A 10 -24.42 -17.94 23.78
C ASP A 10 -23.15 -18.73 23.40
N ASP A 11 -22.48 -18.38 22.29
CA ASP A 11 -21.35 -19.17 21.77
C ASP A 11 -19.95 -18.66 22.20
N GLU A 12 -19.81 -17.39 22.60
CA GLU A 12 -18.53 -16.84 23.09
C GLU A 12 -18.78 -15.82 24.22
N GLN A 13 -18.34 -16.15 25.44
CA GLN A 13 -18.42 -15.28 26.61
C GLN A 13 -17.41 -14.11 26.54
N ASN A 14 -17.55 -13.22 25.56
CA ASN A 14 -16.71 -12.03 25.46
C ASN A 14 -17.51 -10.78 25.85
N ILE A 15 -17.40 -10.38 27.13
CA ILE A 15 -17.90 -9.09 27.61
C ILE A 15 -16.85 -8.03 27.22
N VAL A 16 -17.14 -7.27 26.17
CA VAL A 16 -16.28 -6.15 25.75
C VAL A 16 -16.67 -4.90 26.54
N ASP A 17 -15.87 -4.57 27.55
CA ASP A 17 -15.96 -3.30 28.28
C ASP A 17 -15.40 -2.18 27.40
N ILE A 18 -16.28 -1.49 26.67
CA ILE A 18 -15.93 -0.31 25.87
C ILE A 18 -15.79 0.87 26.83
N LYS A 19 -14.70 0.88 27.62
CA LYS A 19 -14.30 2.13 28.31
C LYS A 19 -13.90 3.15 27.25
N ASP A 20 -14.36 4.39 27.45
CA ASP A 20 -14.26 5.58 26.59
C ASP A 20 -12.85 5.96 26.07
N SER A 21 -11.80 5.15 26.30
CA SER A 21 -10.42 5.40 25.85
C SER A 21 -9.81 4.33 24.94
N SER A 22 -10.55 3.27 24.58
CA SER A 22 -10.02 2.27 23.64
C SER A 22 -9.91 2.88 22.23
N LEU A 23 -8.69 2.90 21.67
CA LEU A 23 -8.42 3.36 20.30
C LEU A 23 -9.20 2.48 19.32
N GLY A 24 -10.39 2.93 18.91
CA GLY A 24 -11.16 2.29 17.87
C GLY A 24 -10.56 2.57 16.49
N TYR A 25 -10.65 1.60 15.59
CA TYR A 25 -10.33 1.79 14.18
C TYR A 25 -11.58 2.20 13.41
N ASP A 26 -11.52 3.42 12.86
CA ASP A 26 -12.57 3.99 12.05
C ASP A 26 -12.37 3.70 10.57
N PHE A 27 -13.41 3.18 9.91
CA PHE A 27 -13.42 3.07 8.47
C PHE A 27 -14.81 3.29 7.87
N LYS A 28 -14.82 3.71 6.61
CA LYS A 28 -16.02 3.81 5.80
C LYS A 28 -16.18 2.50 5.01
N PRO A 29 -17.23 1.71 5.24
CA PRO A 29 -17.46 0.49 4.48
C PRO A 29 -17.93 0.86 3.07
N ASN A 30 -17.50 0.08 2.07
CA ASN A 30 -17.98 0.21 0.70
C ASN A 30 -19.09 -0.83 0.47
N ILE A 31 -20.32 -0.49 0.89
CA ILE A 31 -21.49 -1.37 0.79
C ILE A 31 -22.32 -0.94 -0.42
N LYS A 32 -22.42 -1.81 -1.42
CA LYS A 32 -23.15 -1.52 -2.68
C LYS A 32 -24.66 -1.76 -2.56
N SER A 33 -25.08 -2.69 -1.71
CA SER A 33 -26.48 -3.05 -1.50
C SER A 33 -26.77 -3.12 -0.01
N CYS A 34 -27.37 -2.06 0.53
CA CYS A 34 -27.86 -2.03 1.90
C CYS A 34 -29.03 -1.07 1.97
N ASP A 35 -30.09 -1.45 2.66
CA ASP A 35 -31.25 -0.58 2.89
C ASP A 35 -30.91 0.59 3.83
N ILE A 36 -29.73 0.55 4.45
CA ILE A 36 -29.23 1.55 5.40
C ILE A 36 -27.97 2.21 4.84
N ARG A 37 -27.96 3.55 4.81
CA ARG A 37 -26.77 4.34 4.47
C ARG A 37 -25.80 4.36 5.66
N VAL A 38 -24.77 3.52 5.61
CA VAL A 38 -23.72 3.49 6.63
C VAL A 38 -22.55 4.41 6.24
N ASN A 39 -22.35 5.48 7.01
CA ASN A 39 -21.28 6.45 6.74
C ASN A 39 -19.93 6.07 7.36
N LYS A 40 -19.94 5.43 8.53
CA LYS A 40 -18.74 5.13 9.32
C LYS A 40 -19.00 3.92 10.22
N ILE A 41 -18.02 3.04 10.33
CA ILE A 41 -17.99 1.92 11.28
C ILE A 41 -16.72 2.08 12.12
N THR A 42 -16.86 1.93 13.43
CA THR A 42 -15.75 1.93 14.39
C THR A 42 -15.62 0.53 14.97
N LEU A 43 -14.42 -0.05 14.88
CA LEU A 43 -14.10 -1.35 15.47
C LEU A 43 -13.23 -1.17 16.69
N TYR A 44 -13.53 -1.90 17.75
CA TYR A 44 -12.75 -1.90 18.99
C TYR A 44 -12.00 -3.23 19.22
N ASN A 45 -12.42 -4.31 18.55
CA ASN A 45 -11.77 -5.61 18.69
C ASN A 45 -10.45 -5.64 17.93
N SER A 46 -9.32 -5.66 18.65
CA SER A 46 -7.97 -5.64 18.07
C SER A 46 -7.72 -6.76 17.04
N SER A 47 -8.24 -7.97 17.27
CA SER A 47 -8.06 -9.10 16.34
C SER A 47 -8.80 -8.86 15.04
N MET A 48 -10.01 -8.31 15.10
CA MET A 48 -10.77 -7.95 13.89
C MET A 48 -10.15 -6.78 13.13
N ILE A 49 -9.60 -5.79 13.85
CA ILE A 49 -8.90 -4.66 13.24
C ILE A 49 -7.68 -5.16 12.46
N ASP A 50 -6.86 -6.01 13.07
CA ASP A 50 -5.69 -6.62 12.43
C ASP A 50 -6.06 -7.36 11.13
N ILE A 51 -7.10 -8.20 11.17
CA ILE A 51 -7.59 -8.93 9.98
C ILE A 51 -8.03 -7.97 8.86
N ILE A 52 -8.80 -6.94 9.19
CA ILE A 52 -9.31 -5.98 8.20
C ILE A 52 -8.17 -5.14 7.62
N LEU A 53 -7.22 -4.72 8.44
CA LEU A 53 -6.05 -3.96 8.00
C LEU A 53 -5.14 -4.82 7.12
N SER A 54 -4.83 -6.05 7.52
CA SER A 54 -4.09 -7.02 6.70
C SER A 54 -4.71 -7.15 5.31
N LYS A 55 -6.03 -7.37 5.23
CA LYS A 55 -6.73 -7.51 3.94
C LYS A 55 -6.69 -6.23 3.09
N LYS A 56 -6.71 -5.05 3.71
CA LYS A 56 -6.56 -3.77 3.00
C LYS A 56 -5.15 -3.59 2.45
N ILE A 57 -4.14 -3.97 3.22
CA ILE A 57 -2.73 -3.89 2.80
C ILE A 57 -2.47 -4.88 1.68
N GLU A 58 -2.92 -6.12 1.81
CA GLU A 58 -2.79 -7.17 0.79
C GLU A 58 -3.39 -6.73 -0.54
N LYS A 59 -4.62 -6.20 -0.53
CA LYS A 59 -5.24 -5.70 -1.77
C LYS A 59 -4.46 -4.56 -2.41
N ALA A 60 -3.92 -3.65 -1.60
CA ALA A 60 -3.09 -2.54 -2.10
C ALA A 60 -1.75 -3.06 -2.65
N PHE A 61 -1.17 -4.07 -1.98
CA PHE A 61 0.06 -4.71 -2.37
C PHE A 61 -0.10 -5.50 -3.69
N GLU A 62 -1.14 -6.31 -3.84
CA GLU A 62 -1.45 -7.03 -5.08
C GLU A 62 -1.54 -6.07 -6.27
N ARG A 63 -2.25 -4.94 -6.10
CA ARG A 63 -2.33 -3.91 -7.15
C ARG A 63 -0.93 -3.36 -7.50
N LEU A 64 -0.10 -3.09 -6.51
CA LEU A 64 1.27 -2.60 -6.74
C LEU A 64 2.15 -3.63 -7.43
N VAL A 65 2.00 -4.91 -7.08
CA VAL A 65 2.73 -6.00 -7.74
C VAL A 65 2.33 -6.07 -9.21
N SER A 66 1.04 -6.00 -9.54
CA SER A 66 0.58 -5.99 -10.94
C SER A 66 1.16 -4.80 -11.71
N ILE A 67 1.07 -3.59 -11.16
CA ILE A 67 1.64 -2.38 -11.79
C ILE A 67 3.15 -2.54 -11.99
N THR A 68 3.86 -3.01 -10.97
CA THR A 68 5.32 -3.22 -11.05
C THR A 68 5.67 -4.26 -12.11
N TYR A 69 4.94 -5.36 -12.18
CA TYR A 69 5.15 -6.41 -13.17
C TYR A 69 4.97 -5.89 -14.59
N ASP A 70 3.90 -5.12 -14.84
CA ASP A 70 3.64 -4.52 -16.14
C ASP A 70 4.78 -3.57 -16.55
N ILE A 71 5.23 -2.70 -15.64
CA ILE A 71 6.35 -1.77 -15.89
C ILE A 71 7.66 -2.50 -16.21
N LEU A 72 7.95 -3.58 -15.48
CA LEU A 72 9.20 -4.33 -15.66
C LEU A 72 9.24 -5.09 -16.98
N THR A 73 8.08 -5.59 -17.43
CA THR A 73 7.96 -6.45 -18.62
C THR A 73 7.80 -5.63 -19.90
N THR A 74 7.35 -4.38 -19.80
CA THR A 74 7.24 -3.46 -20.94
C THR A 74 8.57 -2.75 -21.20
N ASP A 75 9.00 -2.74 -22.47
CA ASP A 75 10.24 -2.09 -22.94
C ASP A 75 9.97 -0.74 -23.63
N ASP A 76 8.91 -0.05 -23.22
CA ASP A 76 8.55 1.28 -23.74
C ASP A 76 9.37 2.40 -23.07
N GLU A 77 9.63 3.49 -23.80
CA GLU A 77 10.37 4.65 -23.28
C GLU A 77 9.69 5.32 -22.08
N GLU A 78 8.36 5.23 -21.96
CA GLU A 78 7.57 5.76 -20.84
C GLU A 78 7.74 4.96 -19.54
N SER A 79 8.33 3.75 -19.61
CA SER A 79 8.51 2.83 -18.47
C SER A 79 9.26 3.48 -17.28
N SER A 80 10.15 4.45 -17.54
CA SER A 80 10.88 5.17 -16.48
C SER A 80 10.00 6.15 -15.68
N SER A 81 9.09 6.86 -16.36
CA SER A 81 8.11 7.73 -15.69
C SER A 81 7.13 6.91 -14.87
N ASP A 82 6.62 5.82 -15.44
CA ASP A 82 5.69 4.92 -14.77
C ASP A 82 6.34 4.23 -13.56
N ALA A 83 7.61 3.83 -13.65
CA ALA A 83 8.37 3.32 -12.51
C ALA A 83 8.48 4.34 -11.37
N SER A 84 8.67 5.62 -11.70
CA SER A 84 8.74 6.70 -10.72
C SER A 84 7.38 6.92 -10.02
N ILE A 85 6.28 6.88 -10.76
CA ILE A 85 4.92 6.96 -10.21
C ILE A 85 4.65 5.76 -9.29
N ALA A 86 5.04 4.55 -9.70
CA ALA A 86 4.89 3.34 -8.90
C ALA A 86 5.70 3.42 -7.59
N LEU A 87 6.91 3.99 -7.61
CA LEU A 87 7.70 4.24 -6.40
C LEU A 87 6.99 5.15 -5.41
N ASP A 88 6.34 6.22 -5.89
CA ASP A 88 5.55 7.10 -5.04
C ASP A 88 4.35 6.35 -4.42
N GLU A 89 3.70 5.46 -5.16
CA GLU A 89 2.63 4.65 -4.60
C GLU A 89 3.13 3.67 -3.52
N VAL A 90 4.30 3.04 -3.73
CA VAL A 90 4.96 2.19 -2.73
C VAL A 90 5.28 3.00 -1.47
N ALA A 91 5.84 4.21 -1.62
CA ALA A 91 6.17 5.10 -0.52
C ALA A 91 4.90 5.52 0.26
N LYS A 92 3.81 5.84 -0.44
CA LYS A 92 2.51 6.15 0.17
C LYS A 92 1.98 4.98 0.99
N LEU A 93 1.99 3.76 0.45
CA LEU A 93 1.51 2.58 1.18
C LEU A 93 2.37 2.30 2.42
N ARG A 94 3.70 2.42 2.30
CA ARG A 94 4.63 2.29 3.42
C ARG A 94 4.32 3.31 4.52
N ALA A 95 4.11 4.58 4.16
CA ALA A 95 3.76 5.63 5.11
C ALA A 95 2.42 5.36 5.82
N VAL A 96 1.42 4.83 5.10
CA VAL A 96 0.14 4.45 5.70
C VAL A 96 0.32 3.32 6.71
N ILE A 97 1.11 2.31 6.40
CA ILE A 97 1.37 1.19 7.32
C ILE A 97 2.04 1.71 8.60
N LEU A 98 3.14 2.45 8.47
CA LEU A 98 3.93 2.93 9.61
C LEU A 98 3.18 3.96 10.47
N ASN A 99 2.46 4.90 9.86
CA ASN A 99 1.85 5.99 10.62
C ASN A 99 0.44 5.67 11.13
N LYS A 100 -0.34 4.93 10.33
CA LYS A 100 -1.77 4.72 10.60
C LYS A 100 -2.07 3.33 11.14
N TYR A 101 -1.40 2.29 10.65
CA TYR A 101 -1.75 0.91 10.95
C TYR A 101 -0.85 0.25 11.99
N GLN A 102 0.37 0.77 12.21
CA GLN A 102 1.32 0.27 13.21
C GLN A 102 0.71 0.07 14.61
N LYS A 103 -0.21 0.96 15.02
CA LYS A 103 -0.88 0.88 16.34
C LYS A 103 -1.79 -0.33 16.50
N PHE A 104 -2.20 -0.95 15.40
CA PHE A 104 -3.22 -2.00 15.36
C PHE A 104 -2.71 -3.33 14.80
N LEU A 105 -1.61 -3.29 14.03
CA LEU A 105 -0.99 -4.47 13.45
C LEU A 105 -0.09 -5.18 14.45
N LYS A 106 0.00 -6.51 14.31
CA LYS A 106 1.09 -7.25 14.94
C LYS A 106 2.42 -6.87 14.30
N LYS A 107 3.46 -6.69 15.13
CA LYS A 107 4.81 -6.30 14.70
C LYS A 107 5.39 -7.23 13.62
N GLU A 108 5.16 -8.53 13.74
CA GLU A 108 5.62 -9.54 12.77
C GLU A 108 5.04 -9.28 11.37
N LYS A 109 3.74 -8.98 11.29
CA LYS A 109 3.05 -8.68 10.02
C LYS A 109 3.50 -7.34 9.44
N GLU A 110 3.68 -6.34 10.28
CA GLU A 110 4.22 -5.04 9.87
C GLU A 110 5.59 -5.23 9.20
N GLU A 111 6.52 -5.93 9.87
CA GLU A 111 7.84 -6.21 9.33
C GLU A 111 7.79 -6.99 8.01
N GLU A 112 6.87 -7.95 7.89
CA GLU A 112 6.65 -8.70 6.66
C GLU A 112 6.21 -7.80 5.50
N TYR A 113 5.18 -6.96 5.71
CA TYR A 113 4.70 -6.05 4.67
C TYR A 113 5.76 -5.03 4.27
N ILE A 114 6.53 -4.50 5.22
CA ILE A 114 7.62 -3.56 4.93
C ILE A 114 8.73 -4.23 4.11
N LYS A 115 9.11 -5.47 4.43
CA LYS A 115 10.08 -6.24 3.63
C LYS A 115 9.59 -6.43 2.19
N LYS A 116 8.31 -6.80 2.01
CA LYS A 116 7.70 -6.97 0.69
C LYS A 116 7.68 -5.66 -0.12
N LEU A 117 7.34 -4.54 0.51
CA LEU A 117 7.37 -3.23 -0.15
C LEU A 117 8.78 -2.81 -0.55
N ARG A 118 9.77 -3.08 0.32
CA ARG A 118 11.18 -2.79 0.02
C ARG A 118 11.69 -3.58 -1.18
N PHE A 119 11.22 -4.82 -1.35
CA PHE A 119 11.54 -5.62 -2.53
C PHE A 119 11.03 -4.93 -3.81
N LEU A 120 9.76 -4.54 -3.86
CA LEU A 120 9.20 -3.79 -5.00
C LEU A 120 9.94 -2.46 -5.26
N GLU A 121 10.27 -1.73 -4.20
CA GLU A 121 11.03 -0.47 -4.30
C GLU A 121 12.40 -0.67 -4.97
N ASN A 122 13.08 -1.78 -4.67
CA ASN A 122 14.39 -2.09 -5.25
C ASN A 122 14.29 -2.46 -6.74
N GLU A 123 13.28 -3.25 -7.12
CA GLU A 123 13.06 -3.63 -8.52
C GLU A 123 12.76 -2.40 -9.39
N LEU A 124 11.85 -1.54 -8.94
CA LEU A 124 11.50 -0.29 -9.64
C LEU A 124 12.71 0.65 -9.77
N ARG A 125 13.50 0.82 -8.70
CA ARG A 125 14.73 1.62 -8.74
C ARG A 125 15.75 1.05 -9.73
N SER A 126 15.88 -0.26 -9.79
CA SER A 126 16.81 -0.92 -10.70
C SER A 126 16.42 -0.65 -12.15
N LYS A 127 15.12 -0.74 -12.51
CA LYS A 127 14.63 -0.39 -13.85
C LYS A 127 14.93 1.08 -14.22
N ILE A 128 14.71 2.02 -13.30
CA ILE A 128 15.02 3.44 -13.53
C ILE A 128 16.52 3.66 -13.76
N VAL A 129 17.38 3.06 -12.94
CA VAL A 129 18.84 3.18 -13.09
C VAL A 129 19.29 2.62 -14.44
N ILE A 130 18.80 1.43 -14.81
CA ILE A 130 19.10 0.80 -16.10
C ILE A 130 18.70 1.72 -17.26
N HIS A 131 17.48 2.26 -17.23
CA HIS A 131 17.00 3.19 -18.25
C HIS A 131 17.88 4.45 -18.36
N ASN A 132 18.24 5.06 -17.23
CA ASN A 132 19.08 6.27 -17.22
C ASN A 132 20.48 6.00 -17.78
N VAL A 133 21.06 4.83 -17.50
CA VAL A 133 22.36 4.43 -18.05
C VAL A 133 22.28 4.29 -19.57
N TYR A 134 21.26 3.59 -20.08
CA TYR A 134 21.07 3.43 -21.53
C TYR A 134 20.86 4.77 -22.24
N LYS A 135 20.03 5.65 -21.68
CA LYS A 135 19.81 7.00 -22.22
C LYS A 135 21.11 7.79 -22.32
N GLY A 136 21.94 7.77 -21.27
CA GLY A 136 23.22 8.48 -21.27
C GLY A 136 24.24 7.93 -22.27
N LEU A 137 24.17 6.64 -22.62
CA LEU A 137 25.01 6.05 -23.67
C LEU A 137 24.59 6.52 -25.06
N ILE A 138 23.29 6.53 -25.35
CA ILE A 138 22.73 7.01 -26.63
C ILE A 138 23.09 8.48 -26.87
N GLU A 139 22.91 9.34 -25.84
CA GLU A 139 23.26 10.76 -25.91
C GLU A 139 24.76 10.98 -26.19
N GLN A 140 25.64 10.08 -25.73
CA GLN A 140 27.08 10.16 -26.02
C GLN A 140 27.41 9.73 -27.46
N GLU A 141 26.75 8.69 -27.97
CA GLU A 141 26.92 8.22 -29.36
C GLU A 141 26.50 9.31 -30.36
N GLU A 142 25.30 9.89 -30.20
CA GLU A 142 24.80 10.98 -31.05
C GLU A 142 25.76 12.18 -31.07
N PHE A 143 26.30 12.56 -29.91
CA PHE A 143 27.25 13.67 -29.81
C PHE A 143 28.59 13.39 -30.52
N THR A 144 29.02 12.13 -30.57
CA THR A 144 30.23 11.76 -31.33
C THR A 144 30.01 11.74 -32.83
N GLU A 145 28.81 11.37 -33.29
CA GLU A 145 28.46 11.36 -34.72
C GLU A 145 28.30 12.78 -35.29
N GLU A 146 27.66 13.70 -34.56
CA GLU A 146 27.53 15.11 -34.99
C GLU A 146 28.88 15.81 -35.21
N ARG A 147 29.89 15.46 -34.40
CA ARG A 147 31.27 15.97 -34.55
C ARG A 147 32.00 15.37 -35.75
N GLY A 148 31.62 14.16 -36.19
CA GLY A 148 32.20 13.47 -37.34
C GLY A 148 31.80 14.06 -38.69
N HIS A 149 30.61 14.66 -38.78
CA HIS A 149 30.06 15.22 -40.02
C HIS A 149 30.50 16.66 -40.36
N SER A 150 31.28 17.31 -39.50
CA SER A 150 31.76 18.69 -39.71
C SER A 150 33.15 18.78 -40.38
N ARG A 151 33.55 17.80 -41.19
CA ARG A 151 34.85 17.77 -41.90
C ARG A 151 34.70 17.61 -43.40
#